data_AF-A0A8H5GRX6-F1
#
_entry.id   AF-A0A8H5GRX6-F1
#
_cell.length_a   1.000
_cell.length_b   1.000
_cell.length_c   1.000
_cell.angle_alpha   90.00
_cell.angle_beta   90.00
_cell.angle_gamma   90.00
#
_symmetry.space_group_name_H-M   'P 1'
#
loop_
_entity.id
_entity.type
_entity.pdbx_description
1 polymer ?
#
loop_
_entity_poly.entity_id
_entity_poly.type
_entity_poly.pdbx_seq_one_letter_code
_entity_poly.pdbx_strand_id
1 'polypeptide(L)'
;MKTQMVMMVPQMVIMGWINFFFQGFVLIKLPFPLTLGFKSMLQRGIETPDMDVRWVSSLSWYFLNFFGLNGLYRLLLGGDNSADSSSAMMASPFAAAGAAQPGQPQDFNKLFKAEKEHLAFAEGLYSWVGDGVEDRVLSRYGESA
;
A
#
# COMPACT_ATOMS: atom_id res chain seq x y z
N MET A 1 -11.16 -10.66 5.86
CA MET A 1 -10.35 -10.92 7.07
C MET A 1 -9.57 -12.23 7.03
N LYS A 2 -10.19 -13.40 6.80
CA LYS A 2 -9.45 -14.70 6.78
C LYS A 2 -8.28 -14.73 5.79
N THR A 3 -8.48 -14.30 4.54
CA THR A 3 -7.40 -14.26 3.52
C THR A 3 -6.26 -13.31 3.89
N GLN A 4 -6.59 -12.17 4.49
CA GLN A 4 -5.60 -11.19 4.95
C GLN A 4 -4.76 -11.74 6.11
N MET A 5 -5.37 -12.50 7.04
CA MET A 5 -4.63 -13.18 8.11
C MET A 5 -3.71 -14.28 7.58
N VAL A 6 -4.15 -15.04 6.56
CA VAL A 6 -3.34 -16.10 5.93
C VAL A 6 -2.07 -15.52 5.28
N MET A 7 -2.12 -14.30 4.76
CA MET A 7 -0.95 -13.62 4.20
C MET A 7 -0.06 -12.93 5.25
N MET A 8 -0.64 -12.52 6.38
CA MET A 8 0.09 -11.81 7.44
C MET A 8 0.94 -12.74 8.30
N VAL A 9 0.44 -13.94 8.61
CA VAL A 9 1.12 -14.88 9.52
C VAL A 9 2.52 -15.27 9.03
N PRO A 10 2.72 -15.67 7.75
CA PRO A 10 4.05 -16.01 7.26
C PRO A 10 5.04 -14.85 7.39
N GLN A 11 4.59 -13.64 7.07
CA GLN A 11 5.40 -12.42 7.13
C GLN A 11 5.85 -12.11 8.57
N MET A 12 4.94 -12.21 9.54
CA MET A 12 5.30 -12.01 10.95
C MET A 12 6.25 -13.08 11.47
N VAL A 13 6.05 -14.34 11.08
CA VAL A 13 6.93 -15.44 11.49
C VAL A 13 8.34 -15.23 10.94
N ILE A 14 8.47 -14.87 9.65
CA ILE A 14 9.78 -14.59 9.03
C ILE A 14 10.44 -13.39 9.69
N MET A 15 9.69 -12.32 9.95
CA MET A 15 10.20 -11.14 10.65
C MET A 15 10.72 -11.50 12.06
N GLY A 16 9.97 -12.30 12.81
CA GLY A 16 10.38 -12.79 14.14
C GLY A 16 11.61 -13.69 14.08
N TRP A 17 11.67 -14.58 13.08
CA TRP A 17 12.82 -15.46 12.84
C TRP A 17 14.09 -14.66 12.56
N ILE A 18 14.02 -13.65 11.69
CA ILE A 18 15.16 -12.79 11.36
C ILE A 18 15.59 -11.99 12.58
N ASN A 19 14.65 -11.48 13.36
CA ASN A 19 14.98 -10.75 14.58
C ASN A 19 15.63 -11.66 15.63
N PHE A 20 15.17 -12.89 15.81
CA PHE A 20 15.73 -13.81 16.80
C PHE A 20 17.13 -14.32 16.43
N PHE A 21 17.32 -14.77 15.18
CA PHE A 21 18.59 -15.38 14.76
C PHE A 21 19.63 -14.38 14.28
N PHE A 22 19.20 -13.22 13.77
CA PHE A 22 20.08 -12.31 13.03
C PHE A 22 20.16 -10.88 13.59
N GLN A 23 19.80 -10.65 14.85
CA GLN A 23 19.94 -9.32 15.49
C GLN A 23 21.39 -9.04 15.93
N GLY A 24 21.76 -7.76 16.02
CA GLY A 24 23.02 -7.33 16.64
C GLY A 24 24.21 -7.15 15.69
N PHE A 25 24.07 -7.48 14.40
CA PHE A 25 25.16 -7.37 13.44
C PHE A 25 24.80 -6.56 12.19
N VAL A 26 25.86 -6.09 11.52
CA VAL A 26 25.81 -5.39 10.25
C VAL A 26 25.86 -6.41 9.12
N LEU A 27 24.92 -6.33 8.17
CA LEU A 27 24.80 -7.31 7.08
C LEU A 27 25.42 -6.80 5.78
N ILE A 28 25.11 -5.56 5.38
CA ILE A 28 25.58 -4.98 4.11
C ILE A 28 25.79 -3.47 4.24
N LYS A 29 26.64 -2.93 3.34
CA LYS A 29 26.82 -1.50 3.10
C LYS A 29 26.14 -1.10 1.78
N LEU A 30 25.27 -0.10 1.83
CA LEU A 30 24.63 0.43 0.62
C LEU A 30 25.61 1.29 -0.20
N PRO A 31 25.57 1.19 -1.55
CA PRO A 31 26.52 1.88 -2.42
C PRO A 31 26.19 3.36 -2.66
N PHE A 32 25.14 3.89 -2.02
CA PHE A 32 24.67 5.27 -2.18
C PHE A 32 24.58 5.98 -0.82
N PRO A 33 24.73 7.33 -0.79
CA PRO A 33 24.57 8.10 0.43
C PRO A 33 23.12 8.12 0.91
N LEU A 34 22.92 8.11 2.24
CA LEU A 34 21.61 8.19 2.89
C LEU A 34 21.62 9.31 3.94
N THR A 35 20.44 9.88 4.21
CA THR A 35 20.26 10.90 5.25
C THR A 35 20.11 10.26 6.62
N LEU A 36 20.47 11.01 7.67
CA LEU A 36 20.39 10.58 9.08
C LEU A 36 18.99 10.12 9.52
N GLY A 37 17.92 10.60 8.86
CA GLY A 37 16.55 10.18 9.16
C GLY A 37 16.29 8.69 8.98
N PHE A 38 17.05 8.01 8.11
CA PHE A 38 16.93 6.57 7.91
C PHE A 38 17.68 5.73 8.95
N LYS A 39 18.51 6.34 9.81
CA LYS A 39 19.40 5.61 10.72
C LYS A 39 18.64 4.73 11.70
N SER A 40 17.61 5.26 12.37
CA SER A 40 16.78 4.49 13.30
C SER A 40 16.06 3.32 12.64
N MET A 41 15.77 3.44 11.35
CA MET A 41 15.10 2.40 10.56
C MET A 41 16.08 1.35 10.04
N LEU A 42 17.26 1.76 9.55
CA LEU A 42 18.23 0.89 8.89
C LEU A 42 19.19 0.18 9.85
N GLN A 43 19.39 0.73 11.05
CA GLN A 43 20.31 0.20 12.06
C GLN A 43 19.57 -0.34 13.28
N ARG A 44 18.31 -0.72 13.11
CA ARG A 44 17.50 -1.26 14.20
C ARG A 44 18.15 -2.55 14.71
N GLY A 45 18.44 -2.59 16.01
CA GLY A 45 19.11 -3.70 16.68
C GLY A 45 20.65 -3.66 16.60
N ILE A 46 21.24 -2.51 16.24
CA ILE A 46 22.69 -2.29 16.30
C ILE A 46 22.98 -1.13 17.27
N GLU A 47 23.87 -1.34 18.24
CA GLU A 47 24.21 -0.37 19.29
C GLU A 47 25.52 0.39 18.99
N THR A 48 25.60 1.04 17.83
CA THR A 48 26.76 1.87 17.44
C THR A 48 26.32 3.26 16.94
N PRO A 49 26.29 4.27 17.83
CA PRO A 49 25.75 5.59 17.52
C PRO A 49 26.57 6.38 16.49
N ASP A 50 27.86 6.10 16.33
CA ASP A 50 28.74 6.81 15.38
C ASP A 50 28.84 6.13 14.01
N MET A 51 28.09 5.04 13.78
CA MET A 51 28.15 4.29 12.53
C MET A 51 27.50 5.06 11.36
N ASP A 52 28.13 5.02 10.19
CA ASP A 52 27.60 5.57 8.94
C ASP A 52 26.25 4.91 8.58
N VAL A 53 25.29 5.72 8.15
CA VAL A 53 23.89 5.31 7.86
C VAL A 53 23.81 4.29 6.72
N ARG A 54 24.86 4.17 5.90
CA ARG A 54 24.94 3.19 4.81
C ARG A 54 25.03 1.75 5.29
N TRP A 55 25.42 1.52 6.54
CA TRP A 55 25.45 0.19 7.14
C TRP A 55 24.05 -0.21 7.62
N VAL A 56 23.61 -1.39 7.19
CA VAL A 56 22.24 -1.86 7.36
C VAL A 56 22.22 -3.15 8.17
N SER A 57 21.25 -3.26 9.10
CA SER A 57 21.01 -4.49 9.87
C SER A 57 20.24 -5.53 9.04
N SER A 58 20.27 -6.79 9.50
CA SER A 58 19.55 -7.89 8.85
C SER A 58 18.05 -7.64 8.70
N LEU A 59 17.40 -7.09 9.73
CA LEU A 59 15.97 -6.81 9.75
C LEU A 59 15.60 -5.68 8.79
N SER A 60 16.44 -4.66 8.68
CA SER A 60 16.24 -3.58 7.74
C SER A 60 16.48 -4.02 6.30
N TRP A 61 17.44 -4.91 6.07
CA TRP A 61 17.65 -5.54 4.76
C TRP A 61 16.45 -6.38 4.32
N TYR A 62 15.81 -7.10 5.24
CA TYR A 62 14.56 -7.80 4.98
C TYR A 62 13.44 -6.86 4.53
N PHE A 63 13.23 -5.75 5.25
CA PHE A 63 12.22 -4.77 4.85
C PHE A 63 12.51 -4.15 3.48
N LEU A 64 13.77 -3.81 3.19
CA LEU A 64 14.15 -3.29 1.87
C LEU A 64 13.77 -4.26 0.74
N ASN A 65 14.05 -5.55 0.91
CA ASN A 65 13.65 -6.57 -0.08
C ASN A 65 12.13 -6.72 -0.14
N PHE A 66 11.46 -6.76 1.01
CA PHE A 66 10.01 -6.91 1.07
C PHE A 66 9.27 -5.79 0.32
N PHE A 67 9.73 -4.55 0.46
CA PHE A 67 9.17 -3.41 -0.27
C PHE A 67 9.59 -3.37 -1.75
N GLY A 68 10.87 -3.63 -2.03
CA GLY A 68 11.44 -3.48 -3.38
C GLY A 68 11.03 -4.57 -4.37
N LEU A 69 10.67 -5.77 -3.89
CA LEU A 69 10.37 -6.91 -4.76
C LEU A 69 8.98 -6.89 -5.39
N ASN A 70 8.10 -5.97 -5.01
CA ASN A 70 6.74 -5.90 -5.55
C ASN A 70 6.71 -5.77 -7.08
N GLY A 71 7.57 -4.90 -7.63
CA GLY A 71 7.69 -4.72 -9.09
C GLY A 71 8.19 -5.99 -9.78
N LEU A 72 9.11 -6.73 -9.14
CA LEU A 72 9.59 -8.00 -9.66
C LEU A 72 8.49 -9.06 -9.65
N TYR A 73 7.70 -9.14 -8.57
CA TYR A 73 6.59 -10.07 -8.47
C TYR A 73 5.50 -9.76 -9.50
N ARG A 74 5.21 -8.48 -9.77
CA ARG A 74 4.27 -8.09 -10.83
C ARG A 74 4.73 -8.51 -12.21
N LEU A 75 6.03 -8.43 -12.48
CA LEU A 75 6.59 -8.87 -13.76
C LEU A 75 6.54 -10.41 -13.92
N LEU A 76 6.86 -11.16 -12.86
CA LEU A 76 6.93 -12.62 -12.92
C LEU A 76 5.56 -13.32 -12.82
N LEU A 77 4.68 -12.80 -11.95
CA LEU A 77 3.40 -13.45 -11.57
C LEU A 77 2.17 -12.70 -12.12
N GLY A 78 2.34 -11.52 -12.72
CA GLY A 78 1.25 -10.68 -13.22
C GLY A 78 0.65 -9.74 -12.17
N GLY A 79 -0.41 -9.02 -12.55
CA GLY A 79 -1.02 -7.96 -11.74
C GLY A 79 -1.77 -8.45 -10.49
N ASP A 80 -2.45 -9.59 -10.58
CA ASP A 80 -3.25 -10.16 -9.47
C ASP A 80 -2.43 -11.11 -8.57
N ASN A 81 -1.13 -10.87 -8.43
CA ASN A 81 -0.29 -11.76 -7.66
C ASN A 81 -0.52 -11.58 -6.15
N SER A 82 -0.40 -12.69 -5.44
CA SER A 82 -0.62 -12.75 -4.00
C SER A 82 0.60 -12.31 -3.18
N ALA A 83 1.68 -11.90 -3.84
CA ALA A 83 2.94 -11.46 -3.25
C ALA A 83 3.02 -9.94 -3.08
N ASP A 84 1.89 -9.24 -3.23
CA ASP A 84 1.80 -7.79 -3.05
C ASP A 84 2.08 -7.40 -1.59
N SER A 85 3.26 -6.84 -1.37
CA SER A 85 3.75 -6.36 -0.07
C SER A 85 2.94 -5.19 0.50
N SER A 86 2.19 -4.44 -0.33
CA SER A 86 1.34 -3.33 0.13
C SER A 86 0.18 -3.82 0.99
N SER A 87 -0.45 -4.92 0.59
CA SER A 87 -1.60 -5.53 1.27
C SER A 87 -1.21 -6.11 2.63
N ALA A 88 -0.02 -6.73 2.70
CA ALA A 88 0.55 -7.26 3.93
C ALA A 88 1.04 -6.16 4.90
N MET A 89 1.50 -5.02 4.40
CA MET A 89 1.87 -3.88 5.24
C MET A 89 0.66 -3.17 5.85
N MET A 90 -0.42 -3.01 5.10
CA MET A 90 -1.67 -2.47 5.64
C MET A 90 -2.27 -3.35 6.74
N ALA A 91 -1.96 -4.65 6.71
CA ALA A 91 -2.32 -5.62 7.75
C ALA A 91 -1.32 -5.68 8.92
N SER A 92 -0.13 -5.09 8.79
CA SER A 92 0.93 -5.20 9.79
C SER A 92 0.60 -4.36 11.04
N PRO A 93 0.93 -4.84 12.25
CA PRO A 93 0.85 -4.05 13.48
C PRO A 93 1.57 -2.69 13.39
N PHE A 94 2.57 -2.58 12.52
CA PHE A 94 3.33 -1.34 12.30
C PHE A 94 2.51 -0.26 11.57
N ALA A 95 1.60 -0.65 10.66
CA ALA A 95 0.67 0.29 10.01
C ALA A 95 -0.54 0.62 10.91
N ALA A 96 -0.92 -0.31 11.79
CA ALA A 96 -2.00 -0.11 12.75
C ALA A 96 -1.70 0.96 13.82
N ALA A 97 -0.43 1.35 13.98
CA ALA A 97 -0.01 2.43 14.88
C ALA A 97 -0.15 3.85 14.26
N GLY A 98 -0.33 3.96 12.93
CA GLY A 98 -0.35 5.24 12.21
C GLY A 98 -1.60 5.50 11.37
N ALA A 99 -2.45 4.50 11.13
CA ALA A 99 -3.68 4.64 10.36
C ALA A 99 -4.87 4.10 11.17
N ALA A 100 -5.97 4.85 11.12
CA ALA A 100 -7.25 4.50 11.75
C ALA A 100 -7.59 3.02 11.54
N GLN A 101 -7.92 2.36 12.64
CA GLN A 101 -8.34 0.96 12.71
C GLN A 101 -9.24 0.54 11.54
N PRO A 102 -8.78 -0.32 10.62
CA PRO A 102 -9.64 -0.89 9.60
C PRO A 102 -10.41 -2.07 10.23
N GLY A 103 -11.56 -1.76 10.83
CA GLY A 103 -12.33 -2.79 11.52
C GLY A 103 -13.68 -2.39 12.09
N GLN A 104 -14.16 -1.15 11.92
CA GLN A 104 -15.58 -0.95 12.17
C GLN A 104 -16.38 -1.72 11.12
N PRO A 105 -17.28 -2.63 11.53
CA PRO A 105 -18.22 -3.23 10.59
C PRO A 105 -18.96 -2.06 9.92
N GLN A 106 -18.88 -1.98 8.60
CA GLN A 106 -19.64 -1.00 7.83
C GLN A 106 -21.11 -1.20 8.16
N ASP A 107 -21.71 -0.24 8.87
CA ASP A 107 -23.13 -0.24 9.13
C ASP A 107 -23.86 0.02 7.80
N PHE A 108 -24.32 -1.07 7.19
CA PHE A 108 -25.02 -1.03 5.91
C PHE A 108 -26.29 -0.17 5.97
N ASN A 109 -26.93 -0.04 7.13
CA ASN A 109 -28.11 0.82 7.27
C ASN A 109 -27.71 2.29 7.11
N LYS A 110 -26.61 2.68 7.74
CA LYS A 110 -26.05 4.04 7.61
C LYS A 110 -25.54 4.30 6.20
N LEU A 111 -24.88 3.31 5.58
CA LEU A 111 -24.37 3.42 4.22
C LEU A 111 -25.50 3.63 3.21
N PHE A 112 -26.58 2.82 3.28
CA PHE A 112 -27.71 2.95 2.36
C PHE A 112 -28.51 4.24 2.58
N LYS A 113 -28.60 4.74 3.83
CA LYS A 113 -29.19 6.05 4.09
C LYS A 113 -28.38 7.18 3.47
N ALA A 114 -27.06 7.16 3.64
CA ALA A 114 -26.18 8.15 3.03
C ALA A 114 -26.28 8.12 1.49
N GLU A 115 -26.28 6.93 0.89
CA GLU A 115 -26.43 6.79 -0.56
C GLU A 115 -27.77 7.31 -1.06
N LYS A 116 -28.86 7.04 -0.33
CA LYS A 116 -30.18 7.57 -0.66
C LYS A 116 -30.23 9.10 -0.61
N GLU A 117 -29.62 9.70 0.41
CA GLU A 117 -29.51 11.16 0.53
C GLU A 117 -28.70 11.74 -0.63
N HIS A 118 -27.55 11.12 -0.97
CA HIS A 118 -26.74 11.53 -2.13
C HIS A 118 -27.52 11.44 -3.45
N LEU A 119 -28.27 10.36 -3.65
CA LEU A 119 -29.09 10.18 -4.85
C LEU A 119 -30.18 11.26 -4.93
N ALA A 120 -30.83 11.60 -3.81
CA ALA A 120 -31.83 12.68 -3.77
C ALA A 120 -31.24 14.05 -4.13
N PHE A 121 -29.97 14.32 -3.78
CA PHE A 121 -29.26 15.52 -4.24
C PHE A 121 -28.91 15.45 -5.74
N ALA A 122 -28.54 14.26 -6.24
CA ALA A 122 -28.15 14.06 -7.63
C ALA A 122 -29.34 14.09 -8.61
N GLU A 123 -30.54 13.72 -8.18
CA GLU A 123 -31.76 13.82 -8.98
C GLU A 123 -32.05 15.26 -9.46
N GLY A 124 -31.67 16.27 -8.66
CA GLY A 124 -31.77 17.68 -9.06
C GLY A 124 -30.77 18.12 -10.14
N LEU A 125 -29.74 17.30 -10.40
CA LEU A 125 -28.73 17.49 -11.46
C LEU A 125 -29.07 16.66 -12.72
N TYR A 126 -30.27 16.10 -12.81
CA TYR A 126 -30.70 15.34 -13.98
C TYR A 126 -30.61 16.19 -15.25
N SER A 127 -29.60 15.89 -16.06
CA SER A 127 -29.43 16.40 -17.42
C SER A 127 -29.60 15.22 -18.35
N TRP A 128 -30.63 15.23 -19.19
CA TRP A 128 -30.83 14.17 -20.17
C TRP A 128 -29.67 14.21 -21.17
N VAL A 129 -28.86 13.14 -21.18
CA VAL A 129 -27.69 13.06 -22.07
C VAL A 129 -28.09 13.06 -23.53
N GLY A 130 -29.33 12.67 -23.89
CA GLY A 130 -29.79 12.73 -25.27
C GLY A 130 -30.15 14.13 -25.76
N ASP A 131 -30.18 15.15 -24.91
CA ASP A 131 -30.64 16.49 -25.32
C ASP A 131 -29.65 17.10 -26.31
N GLY A 132 -30.12 17.46 -27.51
CA GLY A 132 -29.25 17.92 -28.61
C GLY A 132 -28.22 16.87 -29.07
N VAL A 133 -28.53 15.57 -28.98
CA VAL A 133 -27.65 14.51 -29.50
C VAL A 133 -27.44 14.64 -31.00
N GLU A 134 -28.48 15.05 -31.73
CA GLU A 134 -28.44 15.29 -33.16
C GLU A 134 -27.43 16.40 -33.48
N ASP A 135 -27.50 17.54 -32.78
CA ASP A 135 -26.57 18.67 -32.97
C ASP A 135 -25.13 18.34 -32.57
N ARG A 136 -24.93 17.57 -31.48
CA ARG A 136 -23.59 17.12 -31.05
C ARG A 136 -22.97 16.11 -32.00
N VAL A 137 -23.78 15.23 -32.60
CA VAL A 137 -23.31 14.25 -33.59
C VAL A 137 -23.02 14.95 -34.92
N LEU A 138 -23.90 15.84 -35.37
CA LEU A 138 -23.72 16.63 -36.58
C LEU A 138 -22.53 17.61 -36.46
N SER A 139 -22.26 18.20 -35.30
CA SER A 139 -21.06 19.05 -35.11
C SER A 139 -19.74 18.27 -35.03
N ARG A 140 -19.76 17.00 -34.58
CA ARG A 140 -18.56 16.16 -34.53
C ARG A 140 -18.23 15.45 -35.84
N TYR A 141 -19.25 15.07 -36.60
CA TYR A 141 -19.10 14.20 -37.77
C TYR A 141 -19.77 14.73 -39.05
N GLY A 142 -20.56 15.80 -38.97
CA GLY A 142 -21.09 16.50 -40.13
C GLY A 142 -20.01 17.40 -40.70
N GLU A 143 -19.30 16.90 -41.71
CA GLU A 143 -18.40 17.72 -42.51
C GLU A 143 -19.15 18.87 -43.18
N SER A 144 -18.49 20.01 -43.14
CA SER A 144 -18.62 21.14 -44.06
C SER A 144 -19.06 20.71 -45.45
N ALA A 145 -20.24 21.19 -45.86
CA ALA A 145 -20.58 21.40 -47.26
C ALA A 145 -20.67 22.91 -47.51
#